data_AF-A0A5U1PYC4-F1
#
_entry.id   AF-A0A5U1PYC4-F1
#
_cell.length_a   1.000
_cell.length_b   1.000
_cell.length_c   1.000
_cell.angle_alpha   90.00
_cell.angle_beta   90.00
_cell.angle_gamma   90.00
#
_symmetry.space_group_name_H-M   'P 1'
#
loop_
_entity.id
_entity.type
_entity.pdbx_description
1 polymer ?
#
loop_
_entity_poly.entity_id
_entity_poly.type
_entity_poly.pdbx_seq_one_letter_code
_entity_poly.pdbx_strand_id
1 'polypeptide(L)'
;MSSKLVLVLNCGSSSLKFAIIDAVNGDEYLSGLAECFHLPEARIKWKMDGSKQEAALGAGAAHSEALNFIVNTILAQKPELSAQLTAIGHRIVHGGEKYTSSVVIDESVIQGIKDSASFAPLHNPAHLIGIAEALKSFPQLKDKNVAVFDTAFHQTMPEESYLYALPYSLYKEHGIRRYGAHGTSHFYVTQEAAKMLNKPVEELNIITCHLGNGGSVSAIRNGKCVDTSMGLTPLEGLVMGTRSGDIDPAIIFHLHDTLGMSVDQINKMLTKESGLLGLTEVTSDCRYVEDNYATKEDAKRAMDVYCHRLAKYIGSYTALMDGRLDAVVFTGGIGENAAMVRELSLGKLGVLGFEVDHERNLAARFGKSGFINKEGTRPAVVIPTNEELVIAQDASRLTA
;
A
#
# COMPACT_ATOMS: atom_id res chain seq x y z
N MET A 1 -24.63 -13.07 12.75
CA MET A 1 -24.81 -12.46 11.42
C MET A 1 -24.51 -13.52 10.38
N SER A 2 -25.16 -13.49 9.21
CA SER A 2 -24.81 -14.43 8.13
C SER A 2 -23.43 -14.07 7.57
N SER A 3 -22.58 -15.06 7.36
CA SER A 3 -21.22 -14.91 6.83
C SER A 3 -21.26 -14.33 5.41
N LYS A 4 -20.35 -13.40 5.08
CA LYS A 4 -20.28 -12.76 3.76
C LYS A 4 -18.88 -12.91 3.17
N LEU A 5 -18.60 -14.07 2.57
CA LEU A 5 -17.30 -14.38 2.00
C LEU A 5 -17.08 -13.58 0.71
N VAL A 6 -15.91 -12.97 0.61
CA VAL A 6 -15.48 -12.21 -0.56
C VAL A 6 -14.13 -12.73 -1.03
N LEU A 7 -14.00 -12.97 -2.34
CA LEU A 7 -12.71 -13.20 -2.97
C LEU A 7 -12.04 -11.85 -3.24
N VAL A 8 -10.91 -11.60 -2.59
CA VAL A 8 -10.10 -10.40 -2.78
C VAL A 8 -8.98 -10.72 -3.77
N LEU A 9 -8.82 -9.88 -4.80
CA LEU A 9 -7.80 -10.01 -5.84
C LEU A 9 -6.94 -8.75 -5.91
N ASN A 10 -5.63 -8.95 -5.94
CA ASN A 10 -4.62 -7.91 -6.14
C ASN A 10 -3.67 -8.37 -7.25
N CYS A 11 -3.99 -7.96 -8.48
CA CYS A 11 -3.30 -8.37 -9.70
C CYS A 11 -2.19 -7.37 -10.06
N GLY A 12 -0.94 -7.76 -9.89
CA GLY A 12 0.23 -7.04 -10.43
C GLY A 12 0.62 -7.55 -11.82
N SER A 13 1.61 -6.91 -12.44
CA SER A 13 2.10 -7.31 -13.78
C SER A 13 2.73 -8.70 -13.81
N SER A 14 3.35 -9.14 -12.71
CA SER A 14 4.05 -10.43 -12.60
C SER A 14 3.57 -11.34 -11.46
N SER A 15 2.46 -10.96 -10.81
CA SER A 15 1.91 -11.70 -9.67
C SER A 15 0.41 -11.46 -9.50
N LEU A 16 -0.24 -12.37 -8.78
CA LEU A 16 -1.62 -12.25 -8.33
C LEU A 16 -1.68 -12.71 -6.88
N LYS A 17 -1.93 -11.76 -5.97
CA LYS A 17 -2.28 -12.08 -4.58
C LYS A 17 -3.79 -12.25 -4.47
N PHE A 18 -4.21 -13.27 -3.72
CA PHE A 18 -5.63 -13.57 -3.53
C PHE A 18 -5.91 -13.99 -2.10
N ALA A 19 -7.12 -13.68 -1.63
CA ALA A 19 -7.61 -14.14 -0.34
C ALA A 19 -9.13 -14.35 -0.37
N ILE A 20 -9.66 -15.22 0.48
CA ILE A 20 -11.08 -15.33 0.78
C ILE A 20 -11.29 -14.91 2.22
N ILE A 21 -11.97 -13.80 2.41
CA ILE A 21 -12.19 -13.17 3.70
C ILE A 21 -13.69 -13.09 3.98
N ASP A 22 -14.12 -13.42 5.20
CA ASP A 22 -15.46 -13.04 5.65
C ASP A 22 -15.46 -11.56 6.03
N ALA A 23 -16.18 -10.77 5.24
CA ALA A 23 -16.24 -9.32 5.41
C ALA A 23 -16.84 -8.88 6.76
N VAL A 24 -17.56 -9.76 7.47
CA VAL A 24 -18.24 -9.44 8.73
C VAL A 24 -17.26 -9.42 9.91
N ASN A 25 -16.39 -10.43 10.01
CA ASN A 25 -15.52 -10.64 11.17
C ASN A 25 -14.02 -10.62 10.82
N GLY A 26 -13.68 -10.66 9.53
CA GLY A 26 -12.31 -10.65 9.04
C GLY A 26 -11.61 -12.00 9.04
N ASP A 27 -12.33 -13.12 9.23
CA ASP A 27 -11.76 -14.45 9.16
C ASP A 27 -11.22 -14.76 7.75
N GLU A 28 -9.98 -15.22 7.69
CA GLU A 28 -9.31 -15.64 6.45
C GLU A 28 -9.48 -17.15 6.23
N TYR A 29 -10.18 -17.51 5.15
CA TYR A 29 -10.42 -18.91 4.76
C TYR A 29 -9.37 -19.44 3.78
N LEU A 30 -8.82 -18.54 2.96
CA LEU A 30 -7.79 -18.83 1.96
C LEU A 30 -6.93 -17.57 1.80
N SER A 31 -5.62 -17.76 1.66
CA SER A 31 -4.72 -16.72 1.17
C SER A 31 -3.64 -17.33 0.27
N GLY A 32 -3.15 -16.56 -0.69
CA GLY A 32 -2.11 -17.05 -1.58
C GLY A 32 -1.51 -16.00 -2.50
N LEU A 33 -0.47 -16.45 -3.19
CA LEU A 33 0.32 -15.67 -4.14
C LEU A 33 0.66 -16.57 -5.33
N ALA A 34 0.19 -16.16 -6.50
CA ALA A 34 0.73 -16.61 -7.78
C ALA A 34 1.84 -15.62 -8.20
N GLU A 35 3.01 -16.12 -8.59
CA GLU A 35 4.20 -15.31 -8.85
C GLU A 35 5.02 -15.86 -10.02
N CYS A 36 6.00 -15.08 -10.49
CA CYS A 36 6.86 -15.41 -11.62
C CYS A 36 6.10 -15.60 -12.95
N PHE A 37 5.09 -14.77 -13.21
CA PHE A 37 4.35 -14.85 -14.47
C PHE A 37 5.24 -14.64 -15.69
N HIS A 38 4.90 -15.32 -16.78
CA HIS A 38 5.65 -15.35 -18.04
C HIS A 38 7.07 -15.94 -17.93
N LEU A 39 7.42 -16.53 -16.80
CA LEU A 39 8.72 -17.16 -16.56
C LEU A 39 8.59 -18.69 -16.47
N PRO A 40 9.71 -19.44 -16.60
CA PRO A 40 9.74 -20.88 -16.36
C PRO A 40 9.34 -21.26 -14.93
N GLU A 41 9.61 -20.40 -13.95
CA GLU A 41 9.39 -20.65 -12.51
C GLU A 41 7.98 -20.25 -12.04
N ALA A 42 7.04 -20.00 -12.97
CA ALA A 42 5.68 -19.60 -12.66
C ALA A 42 5.01 -20.62 -11.71
N ARG A 43 4.57 -20.12 -10.55
CA ARG A 43 4.09 -20.95 -9.45
C ARG A 43 3.01 -20.25 -8.64
N ILE A 44 2.29 -21.03 -7.86
CA ILE A 44 1.28 -20.58 -6.92
C ILE A 44 1.51 -21.20 -5.55
N LYS A 45 1.49 -20.36 -4.52
CA LYS A 45 1.58 -20.75 -3.11
C LYS A 45 0.31 -20.32 -2.42
N TRP A 46 -0.26 -21.16 -1.58
CA TRP A 46 -1.45 -20.81 -0.83
C TRP A 46 -1.48 -21.46 0.55
N LYS A 47 -2.29 -20.89 1.43
CA LYS A 47 -2.58 -21.38 2.76
C LYS A 47 -4.09 -21.58 2.89
N MET A 48 -4.49 -22.78 3.28
CA MET A 48 -5.89 -23.14 3.55
C MET A 48 -5.91 -24.11 4.74
N ASP A 49 -6.85 -23.92 5.66
CA ASP A 49 -6.95 -24.70 6.91
C ASP A 49 -5.65 -24.76 7.73
N GLY A 50 -4.87 -23.67 7.71
CA GLY A 50 -3.58 -23.59 8.40
C GLY A 50 -2.41 -24.31 7.68
N SER A 51 -2.67 -25.06 6.62
CA SER A 51 -1.66 -25.79 5.84
C SER A 51 -1.15 -24.96 4.66
N LYS A 52 0.18 -24.92 4.46
CA LYS A 52 0.82 -24.27 3.30
C LYS A 52 1.01 -25.28 2.18
N GLN A 53 0.69 -24.86 0.97
CA GLN A 53 0.81 -25.65 -0.25
C GLN A 53 1.46 -24.84 -1.36
N GLU A 54 2.09 -25.52 -2.32
CA GLU A 54 2.76 -24.92 -3.46
C GLU A 54 2.59 -25.82 -4.68
N ALA A 55 2.38 -25.21 -5.85
CA ALA A 55 2.32 -25.89 -7.14
C ALA A 55 2.92 -25.01 -8.24
N ALA A 56 3.46 -25.66 -9.28
CA ALA A 56 3.82 -24.97 -10.51
C ALA A 56 2.56 -24.68 -11.34
N LEU A 57 2.50 -23.50 -11.95
CA LEU A 57 1.43 -23.13 -12.89
C LEU A 57 1.76 -23.54 -14.34
N GLY A 58 3.02 -23.86 -14.60
CA GLY A 58 3.56 -24.16 -15.92
C GLY A 58 4.31 -22.97 -16.51
N ALA A 59 5.33 -23.24 -17.33
CA ALA A 59 6.16 -22.21 -17.92
C ALA A 59 5.32 -21.23 -18.76
N GLY A 60 5.52 -19.94 -18.52
CA GLY A 60 4.81 -18.88 -19.26
C GLY A 60 3.41 -18.53 -18.73
N ALA A 61 2.95 -19.19 -17.65
CA ALA A 61 1.64 -18.92 -17.05
C ALA A 61 1.47 -17.45 -16.60
N ALA A 62 0.23 -16.98 -16.62
CA ALA A 62 -0.19 -15.63 -16.31
C ALA A 62 -1.50 -15.62 -15.47
N HIS A 63 -2.23 -14.49 -15.50
CA HIS A 63 -3.44 -14.29 -14.69
C HIS A 63 -4.55 -15.31 -14.98
N SER A 64 -4.75 -15.68 -16.25
CA SER A 64 -5.75 -16.66 -16.66
C SER A 64 -5.50 -18.03 -16.03
N GLU A 65 -4.27 -18.53 -16.12
CA GLU A 65 -3.91 -19.84 -15.56
C GLU A 65 -3.92 -19.80 -14.02
N ALA A 66 -3.53 -18.68 -13.41
CA ALA A 66 -3.58 -18.51 -11.96
C ALA A 66 -5.03 -18.55 -11.42
N LEU A 67 -5.96 -17.80 -12.02
CA LEU A 67 -7.37 -17.83 -11.63
C LEU A 67 -8.03 -19.17 -11.95
N ASN A 68 -7.70 -19.77 -13.09
CA ASN A 68 -8.11 -21.12 -13.42
C ASN A 68 -7.66 -22.14 -12.36
N PHE A 69 -6.42 -22.03 -11.86
CA PHE A 69 -5.92 -22.89 -10.79
C PHE A 69 -6.68 -22.67 -9.47
N ILE A 70 -6.99 -21.42 -9.13
CA ILE A 70 -7.81 -21.09 -7.95
C ILE A 70 -9.18 -21.75 -8.05
N VAL A 71 -9.87 -21.65 -9.19
CA VAL A 71 -11.22 -22.21 -9.36
C VAL A 71 -11.21 -23.73 -9.47
N ASN A 72 -10.43 -24.27 -10.41
CA ASN A 72 -10.52 -25.68 -10.81
C ASN A 72 -9.64 -26.62 -9.98
N THR A 73 -8.69 -26.08 -9.21
CA THR A 73 -7.83 -26.89 -8.33
C THR A 73 -8.12 -26.61 -6.86
N ILE A 74 -8.01 -25.34 -6.42
CA ILE A 74 -8.11 -25.00 -4.99
C ILE A 74 -9.58 -25.05 -4.53
N LEU A 75 -10.47 -24.30 -5.18
CA LEU A 75 -11.89 -24.22 -4.82
C LEU A 75 -12.67 -25.50 -5.18
N ALA A 76 -12.23 -26.25 -6.19
CA ALA A 76 -12.82 -27.55 -6.51
C ALA A 76 -12.67 -28.58 -5.38
N GLN A 77 -11.64 -28.45 -4.53
CA GLN A 77 -11.46 -29.30 -3.34
C GLN A 77 -12.44 -28.94 -2.20
N LYS A 78 -13.02 -27.74 -2.23
CA LYS A 78 -14.00 -27.24 -1.26
C LYS A 78 -15.19 -26.55 -1.95
N PRO A 79 -16.07 -27.31 -2.63
CA PRO A 79 -17.21 -26.75 -3.34
C PRO A 79 -18.12 -25.89 -2.47
N GLU A 80 -18.22 -26.21 -1.17
CA GLU A 80 -18.96 -25.44 -0.18
C GLU A 80 -18.39 -24.03 0.03
N LEU A 81 -17.06 -23.88 0.01
CA LEU A 81 -16.40 -22.58 0.13
C LEU A 81 -16.64 -21.75 -1.14
N SER A 82 -16.57 -22.38 -2.31
CA SER A 82 -16.84 -21.74 -3.59
C SER A 82 -18.28 -21.21 -3.68
N ALA A 83 -19.26 -22.02 -3.24
CA ALA A 83 -20.68 -21.66 -3.26
C ALA A 83 -21.05 -20.54 -2.27
N GLN A 84 -20.23 -20.31 -1.23
CA GLN A 84 -20.43 -19.26 -0.24
C GLN A 84 -19.89 -17.89 -0.65
N LEU A 85 -19.14 -17.79 -1.75
CA LEU A 85 -18.65 -16.51 -2.25
C LEU A 85 -19.82 -15.60 -2.66
N THR A 86 -19.84 -14.39 -2.10
CA THR A 86 -20.91 -13.41 -2.32
C THR A 86 -20.49 -12.25 -3.21
N ALA A 87 -19.19 -11.96 -3.33
CA ALA A 87 -18.64 -10.88 -4.14
C ALA A 87 -17.17 -11.13 -4.49
N ILE A 88 -16.63 -10.33 -5.42
CA ILE A 88 -15.19 -10.26 -5.72
C ILE A 88 -14.73 -8.81 -5.59
N GLY A 89 -13.72 -8.57 -4.75
CA GLY A 89 -13.10 -7.26 -4.59
C GLY A 89 -11.77 -7.18 -5.33
N HIS A 90 -11.56 -6.11 -6.11
CA HIS A 90 -10.35 -5.87 -6.90
C HIS A 90 -9.64 -4.64 -6.38
N ARG A 91 -8.38 -4.79 -5.98
CA ARG A 91 -7.50 -3.64 -5.72
C ARG A 91 -7.13 -2.98 -7.04
N ILE A 92 -7.32 -1.66 -7.13
CA ILE A 92 -6.91 -0.82 -8.26
C ILE A 92 -5.93 0.25 -7.78
N VAL A 93 -4.75 0.34 -8.39
CA VAL A 93 -3.74 1.33 -7.98
C VAL A 93 -4.20 2.77 -8.25
N HIS A 94 -4.80 3.07 -9.41
CA HIS A 94 -5.13 4.45 -9.76
C HIS A 94 -6.57 4.61 -10.26
N GLY A 95 -7.36 5.44 -9.56
CA GLY A 95 -8.74 5.80 -9.90
C GLY A 95 -8.90 7.21 -10.49
N GLY A 96 -7.82 7.99 -10.56
CA GLY A 96 -7.88 9.38 -11.00
C GLY A 96 -8.76 10.23 -10.07
N GLU A 97 -9.30 11.33 -10.58
CA GLU A 97 -10.23 12.15 -9.80
C GLU A 97 -11.64 11.57 -9.74
N LYS A 98 -11.98 10.69 -10.69
CA LYS A 98 -13.34 10.17 -10.88
C LYS A 98 -13.81 9.30 -9.72
N TYR A 99 -12.91 8.47 -9.16
CA TYR A 99 -13.26 7.49 -8.14
C TYR A 99 -12.77 7.92 -6.76
N THR A 100 -13.64 8.57 -6.00
CA THR A 100 -13.38 9.03 -4.62
C THR A 100 -13.70 7.98 -3.56
N SER A 101 -14.27 6.84 -3.97
CA SER A 101 -14.60 5.69 -3.13
C SER A 101 -14.67 4.43 -3.99
N SER A 102 -14.73 3.27 -3.34
CA SER A 102 -14.97 1.98 -4.02
C SER A 102 -16.29 1.98 -4.80
N VAL A 103 -16.34 1.22 -5.90
CA VAL A 103 -17.48 1.20 -6.84
C VAL A 103 -17.70 -0.20 -7.40
N VAL A 104 -18.96 -0.56 -7.66
CA VAL A 104 -19.32 -1.78 -8.40
C VAL A 104 -18.83 -1.66 -9.84
N ILE A 105 -18.16 -2.69 -10.36
CA ILE A 105 -17.57 -2.68 -11.69
C ILE A 105 -18.65 -2.89 -12.75
N ASP A 106 -18.77 -1.90 -13.63
CA ASP A 106 -19.50 -1.96 -14.90
C ASP A 106 -18.57 -1.54 -16.07
N GLU A 107 -19.10 -1.45 -17.29
CA GLU A 107 -18.32 -1.01 -18.47
C GLU A 107 -17.75 0.41 -18.31
N SER A 108 -18.46 1.31 -17.62
CA SER A 108 -18.02 2.68 -17.37
C SER A 108 -16.85 2.74 -16.37
N VAL A 109 -16.84 1.82 -15.41
CA VAL A 109 -15.77 1.65 -14.44
C VAL A 109 -14.52 1.10 -15.13
N ILE A 110 -14.68 0.07 -15.95
CA ILE A 110 -13.62 -0.48 -16.80
C ILE A 110 -12.99 0.64 -17.65
N GLN A 111 -13.81 1.49 -18.28
CA GLN A 111 -13.30 2.59 -19.08
C GLN A 111 -12.53 3.60 -18.22
N GLY A 112 -13.04 4.02 -17.05
CA GLY A 112 -12.31 4.97 -16.21
C GLY A 112 -11.00 4.40 -15.62
N ILE A 113 -10.90 3.09 -15.40
CA ILE A 113 -9.63 2.43 -15.03
C ILE A 113 -8.64 2.47 -16.20
N LYS A 114 -9.11 2.29 -17.44
CA LYS A 114 -8.29 2.47 -18.67
C LYS A 114 -7.82 3.91 -18.81
N ASP A 115 -8.70 4.89 -18.62
CA ASP A 115 -8.34 6.31 -18.72
C ASP A 115 -7.29 6.69 -17.66
N SER A 116 -7.43 6.14 -16.45
CA SER A 116 -6.48 6.32 -15.34
C SER A 116 -5.17 5.53 -15.51
N ALA A 117 -5.07 4.64 -16.50
CA ALA A 117 -3.85 3.86 -16.73
C ALA A 117 -2.67 4.74 -17.18
N SER A 118 -2.94 5.94 -17.68
CA SER A 118 -1.93 6.97 -17.94
C SER A 118 -1.08 7.30 -16.69
N PHE A 119 -1.68 7.24 -15.50
CA PHE A 119 -1.01 7.53 -14.23
C PHE A 119 -0.39 6.28 -13.57
N ALA A 120 -0.83 5.07 -13.96
CA ALA A 120 -0.32 3.81 -13.45
C ALA A 120 -0.12 2.75 -14.57
N PRO A 121 0.76 3.01 -15.55
CA PRO A 121 0.85 2.25 -16.80
C PRO A 121 1.28 0.78 -16.61
N LEU A 122 1.93 0.47 -15.49
CA LEU A 122 2.36 -0.90 -15.17
C LEU A 122 1.35 -1.68 -14.31
N HIS A 123 0.37 -1.01 -13.70
CA HIS A 123 -0.53 -1.61 -12.71
C HIS A 123 -1.96 -1.72 -13.23
N ASN A 124 -2.57 -0.61 -13.66
CA ASN A 124 -3.96 -0.59 -14.12
C ASN A 124 -4.25 -1.60 -15.25
N PRO A 125 -3.37 -1.79 -16.26
CA PRO A 125 -3.58 -2.83 -17.25
C PRO A 125 -3.64 -4.25 -16.66
N ALA A 126 -2.79 -4.57 -15.68
CA ALA A 126 -2.82 -5.86 -15.01
C ALA A 126 -4.10 -6.07 -14.18
N HIS A 127 -4.62 -5.01 -13.56
CA HIS A 127 -5.90 -5.04 -12.86
C HIS A 127 -7.05 -5.36 -13.82
N LEU A 128 -7.07 -4.72 -15.00
CA LEU A 128 -8.10 -4.96 -16.03
C LEU A 128 -8.08 -6.41 -16.54
N ILE A 129 -6.89 -7.01 -16.68
CA ILE A 129 -6.75 -8.44 -17.00
C ILE A 129 -7.38 -9.28 -15.87
N GLY A 130 -7.05 -8.97 -14.61
CA GLY A 130 -7.63 -9.65 -13.44
C GLY A 130 -9.16 -9.58 -13.39
N ILE A 131 -9.72 -8.39 -13.65
CA ILE A 131 -11.18 -8.18 -13.74
C ILE A 131 -11.77 -9.04 -14.86
N ALA A 132 -11.20 -8.98 -16.06
CA ALA A 132 -11.72 -9.71 -17.21
C ALA A 132 -11.72 -11.23 -16.98
N GLU A 133 -10.67 -11.77 -16.34
CA GLU A 133 -10.58 -13.19 -16.02
C GLU A 133 -11.51 -13.57 -14.85
N ALA A 134 -11.66 -12.73 -13.82
CA ALA A 134 -12.61 -12.99 -12.74
C ALA A 134 -14.06 -13.07 -13.24
N LEU A 135 -14.45 -12.21 -14.19
CA LEU A 135 -15.77 -12.24 -14.82
C LEU A 135 -16.04 -13.55 -15.59
N LYS A 136 -15.00 -14.13 -16.21
CA LYS A 136 -15.08 -15.42 -16.91
C LYS A 136 -15.11 -16.60 -15.95
N SER A 137 -14.25 -16.57 -14.93
CA SER A 137 -14.07 -17.66 -13.97
C SER A 137 -15.20 -17.78 -12.94
N PHE A 138 -15.90 -16.67 -12.64
CA PHE A 138 -16.99 -16.62 -11.68
C PHE A 138 -18.25 -15.97 -12.31
N PRO A 139 -18.88 -16.60 -13.32
CA PRO A 139 -20.02 -16.01 -14.04
C PRO A 139 -21.21 -15.70 -13.13
N GLN A 140 -21.38 -16.44 -12.04
CA GLN A 140 -22.41 -16.22 -11.02
C GLN A 140 -22.19 -14.94 -10.19
N LEU A 141 -20.97 -14.36 -10.22
CA LEU A 141 -20.60 -13.13 -9.51
C LEU A 141 -20.33 -11.95 -10.46
N LYS A 142 -20.65 -12.07 -11.76
CA LYS A 142 -20.29 -11.06 -12.77
C LYS A 142 -20.74 -9.63 -12.38
N ASP A 143 -21.95 -9.49 -11.80
CA ASP A 143 -22.53 -8.22 -11.39
C ASP A 143 -22.18 -7.84 -9.93
N LYS A 144 -21.24 -8.57 -9.31
CA LYS A 144 -20.80 -8.43 -7.92
C LYS A 144 -19.28 -8.26 -7.79
N ASN A 145 -18.67 -7.69 -8.83
CA ASN A 145 -17.28 -7.29 -8.80
C ASN A 145 -17.18 -5.83 -8.34
N VAL A 146 -16.26 -5.52 -7.44
CA VAL A 146 -16.08 -4.16 -6.88
C VAL A 146 -14.62 -3.74 -7.03
N ALA A 147 -14.40 -2.52 -7.52
CA ALA A 147 -13.09 -1.89 -7.58
C ALA A 147 -12.86 -1.04 -6.32
N VAL A 148 -11.72 -1.23 -5.68
CA VAL A 148 -11.27 -0.51 -4.47
C VAL A 148 -9.94 0.17 -4.80
N PHE A 149 -9.93 1.50 -4.77
CA PHE A 149 -8.83 2.28 -5.32
C PHE A 149 -7.85 2.75 -4.24
N ASP A 150 -6.55 2.51 -4.44
CA ASP A 150 -5.49 3.00 -3.54
C ASP A 150 -5.44 4.54 -3.43
N THR A 151 -6.09 5.24 -4.37
CA THR A 151 -6.15 6.71 -4.49
C THR A 151 -7.41 7.31 -3.85
N ALA A 152 -8.47 6.52 -3.66
CA ALA A 152 -9.78 7.04 -3.25
C ALA A 152 -9.75 7.78 -1.91
N PHE A 153 -9.08 7.22 -0.90
CA PHE A 153 -8.99 7.84 0.44
C PHE A 153 -8.35 9.23 0.42
N HIS A 154 -7.43 9.46 -0.53
CA HIS A 154 -6.69 10.70 -0.69
C HIS A 154 -7.46 11.77 -1.47
N GLN A 155 -8.62 11.44 -2.06
CA GLN A 155 -9.44 12.42 -2.78
C GLN A 155 -10.08 13.48 -1.88
N THR A 156 -9.90 13.37 -0.56
CA THR A 156 -10.27 14.39 0.42
C THR A 156 -9.22 15.49 0.60
N MET A 157 -8.03 15.35 -0.01
CA MET A 157 -6.99 16.38 0.00
C MET A 157 -7.52 17.69 -0.61
N PRO A 158 -7.25 18.84 0.02
CA PRO A 158 -7.63 20.13 -0.53
C PRO A 158 -6.65 20.59 -1.62
N GLU A 159 -7.01 21.66 -2.34
CA GLU A 159 -6.23 22.17 -3.48
C GLU A 159 -4.80 22.54 -3.12
N GLU A 160 -4.60 23.09 -1.92
CA GLU A 160 -3.28 23.50 -1.43
C GLU A 160 -2.31 22.31 -1.27
N SER A 161 -2.83 21.08 -1.15
CA SER A 161 -2.04 19.87 -0.98
C SER A 161 -1.86 19.08 -2.28
N TYR A 162 -2.85 19.09 -3.18
CA TYR A 162 -2.77 18.30 -4.40
C TYR A 162 -2.15 19.00 -5.60
N LEU A 163 -2.11 20.34 -5.62
CA LEU A 163 -1.47 21.07 -6.71
C LEU A 163 0.05 21.09 -6.51
N TYR A 164 0.76 20.74 -7.59
CA TYR A 164 2.17 21.06 -7.71
C TYR A 164 2.33 22.51 -8.17
N ALA A 165 3.47 23.13 -7.82
CA ALA A 165 3.86 24.47 -8.30
C ALA A 165 4.31 24.43 -9.78
N LEU A 166 3.43 23.96 -10.66
CA LEU A 166 3.58 23.84 -12.10
C LEU A 166 2.54 24.73 -12.81
N PRO A 167 2.66 24.96 -14.13
CA PRO A 167 1.62 25.66 -14.88
C PRO A 167 0.24 25.02 -14.66
N TYR A 168 -0.74 25.83 -14.22
CA TYR A 168 -2.06 25.34 -13.81
C TYR A 168 -2.84 24.63 -14.94
N SER A 169 -2.51 24.89 -16.21
CA SER A 169 -3.07 24.15 -17.35
C SER A 169 -2.75 22.66 -17.31
N LEU A 170 -1.59 22.26 -16.78
CA LEU A 170 -1.22 20.84 -16.65
C LEU A 170 -2.17 20.08 -15.72
N TYR A 171 -2.69 20.74 -14.69
CA TYR A 171 -3.75 20.18 -13.86
C TYR A 171 -5.07 20.11 -14.66
N LYS A 172 -5.54 21.25 -15.20
CA LYS A 172 -6.85 21.33 -15.85
C LYS A 172 -7.02 20.42 -17.07
N GLU A 173 -5.97 20.25 -17.86
CA GLU A 173 -6.03 19.57 -19.17
C GLU A 173 -5.48 18.14 -19.11
N HIS A 174 -4.59 17.84 -18.15
CA HIS A 174 -3.91 16.54 -18.06
C HIS A 174 -4.04 15.86 -16.70
N GLY A 175 -4.72 16.48 -15.73
CA GLY A 175 -4.93 15.90 -14.40
C GLY A 175 -3.64 15.68 -13.63
N ILE A 176 -2.58 16.47 -13.89
CA ILE A 176 -1.33 16.41 -13.12
C ILE A 176 -1.58 17.00 -11.73
N ARG A 177 -1.67 16.11 -10.73
CA ARG A 177 -1.87 16.43 -9.31
C ARG A 177 -1.29 15.32 -8.44
N ARG A 178 -1.25 15.55 -7.13
CA ARG A 178 -1.06 14.51 -6.13
C ARG A 178 -2.32 13.63 -6.07
N TYR A 179 -2.13 12.32 -6.18
CA TYR A 179 -3.16 11.30 -5.95
C TYR A 179 -2.83 10.40 -4.76
N GLY A 180 -1.55 10.15 -4.49
CA GLY A 180 -1.11 9.25 -3.44
C GLY A 180 -1.30 7.77 -3.78
N ALA A 181 -0.97 6.91 -2.82
CA ALA A 181 -1.26 5.48 -2.85
C ALA A 181 -1.36 4.93 -1.42
N HIS A 182 -1.56 3.61 -1.28
CA HIS A 182 -1.82 2.94 -0.01
C HIS A 182 -3.06 3.51 0.73
N GLY A 183 -3.99 4.14 0.02
CA GLY A 183 -5.18 4.76 0.61
C GLY A 183 -6.03 3.77 1.40
N THR A 184 -6.17 2.53 0.92
CA THR A 184 -6.85 1.43 1.62
C THR A 184 -6.20 1.13 2.97
N SER A 185 -4.86 1.07 3.02
CA SER A 185 -4.13 0.86 4.28
C SER A 185 -4.24 2.04 5.22
N HIS A 186 -4.03 3.27 4.72
CA HIS A 186 -4.15 4.50 5.51
C HIS A 186 -5.57 4.67 6.08
N PHE A 187 -6.60 4.36 5.30
CA PHE A 187 -7.97 4.30 5.76
C PHE A 187 -8.12 3.29 6.91
N TYR A 188 -7.67 2.05 6.70
CA TYR A 188 -7.79 0.98 7.70
C TYR A 188 -7.16 1.37 9.04
N VAL A 189 -5.88 1.77 9.03
CA VAL A 189 -5.20 2.11 10.28
C VAL A 189 -5.73 3.40 10.93
N THR A 190 -6.39 4.27 10.17
CA THR A 190 -7.13 5.41 10.73
C THR A 190 -8.34 4.93 11.53
N GLN A 191 -9.12 3.97 11.00
CA GLN A 191 -10.27 3.39 11.72
C GLN A 191 -9.83 2.66 12.99
N GLU A 192 -8.75 1.87 12.91
CA GLU A 192 -8.22 1.14 14.07
C GLU A 192 -7.58 2.07 15.11
N ALA A 193 -6.90 3.13 14.68
CA ALA A 193 -6.34 4.13 15.59
C ALA A 193 -7.43 4.83 16.41
N ALA A 194 -8.60 5.11 15.81
CA ALA A 194 -9.76 5.65 16.52
C ALA A 194 -10.18 4.74 17.68
N LYS A 195 -10.24 3.42 17.44
CA LYS A 195 -10.54 2.42 18.48
C LYS A 195 -9.47 2.39 19.58
N MET A 196 -8.19 2.37 19.21
CA MET A 196 -7.08 2.32 20.18
C MET A 196 -6.98 3.58 21.03
N LEU A 197 -7.30 4.75 20.47
CA LEU A 197 -7.33 6.03 21.18
C LEU A 197 -8.66 6.29 21.89
N ASN A 198 -9.65 5.39 21.73
CA ASN A 198 -10.99 5.52 22.26
C ASN A 198 -11.65 6.88 21.94
N LYS A 199 -11.58 7.27 20.66
CA LYS A 199 -12.20 8.50 20.14
C LYS A 199 -13.00 8.23 18.86
N PRO A 200 -13.99 9.09 18.52
CA PRO A 200 -14.58 9.10 17.19
C PRO A 200 -13.53 9.33 16.10
N VAL A 201 -13.69 8.68 14.95
CA VAL A 201 -12.77 8.86 13.81
C VAL A 201 -12.85 10.28 13.25
N GLU A 202 -14.02 10.91 13.35
CA GLU A 202 -14.29 12.28 12.92
C GLU A 202 -13.54 13.33 13.74
N GLU A 203 -13.01 12.96 14.91
CA GLU A 203 -12.22 13.84 15.79
C GLU A 203 -10.72 13.49 15.76
N LEU A 204 -10.31 12.61 14.84
CA LEU A 204 -8.97 12.04 14.82
C LEU A 204 -8.01 12.89 13.96
N ASN A 205 -6.94 13.39 14.59
CA ASN A 205 -5.82 14.02 13.91
C ASN A 205 -4.57 13.18 14.13
N ILE A 206 -4.15 12.44 13.11
CA ILE A 206 -3.02 11.52 13.19
C ILE A 206 -2.16 11.63 11.95
N ILE A 207 -0.92 11.19 12.09
CA ILE A 207 -0.02 10.97 10.96
C ILE A 207 0.18 9.47 10.81
N THR A 208 -0.21 8.92 9.65
CA THR A 208 -0.12 7.48 9.37
C THR A 208 1.08 7.18 8.49
N CYS A 209 1.89 6.19 8.86
CA CYS A 209 3.11 5.80 8.18
C CYS A 209 2.98 4.35 7.70
N HIS A 210 2.58 4.16 6.45
CA HIS A 210 2.63 2.85 5.79
C HIS A 210 4.03 2.64 5.23
N LEU A 211 4.80 1.73 5.84
CA LEU A 211 6.18 1.47 5.47
C LEU A 211 6.31 0.00 5.06
N GLY A 212 6.59 -0.24 3.79
CA GLY A 212 6.88 -1.57 3.23
C GLY A 212 7.93 -1.44 2.12
N ASN A 213 7.88 -2.32 1.12
CA ASN A 213 8.74 -2.16 -0.07
C ASN A 213 8.43 -0.83 -0.80
N GLY A 214 7.16 -0.39 -0.77
CA GLY A 214 6.78 1.01 -0.94
C GLY A 214 6.47 1.67 0.40
N GLY A 215 6.77 2.96 0.53
CA GLY A 215 6.51 3.71 1.76
C GLY A 215 5.74 5.00 1.49
N SER A 216 4.69 5.26 2.25
CA SER A 216 4.01 6.56 2.25
C SER A 216 3.58 7.01 3.65
N VAL A 217 3.61 8.33 3.86
CA VAL A 217 3.06 8.98 5.05
C VAL A 217 1.83 9.79 4.64
N SER A 218 0.76 9.75 5.42
CA SER A 218 -0.42 10.59 5.21
C SER A 218 -0.75 11.41 6.46
N ALA A 219 -1.18 12.65 6.22
CA ALA A 219 -1.70 13.55 7.24
C ALA A 219 -3.22 13.38 7.30
N ILE A 220 -3.74 12.96 8.44
CA ILE A 220 -5.17 12.77 8.64
C ILE A 220 -5.67 13.82 9.62
N ARG A 221 -6.67 14.60 9.24
CA ARG A 221 -7.31 15.61 10.08
C ARG A 221 -8.82 15.36 10.12
N ASN A 222 -9.37 15.24 11.31
CA ASN A 222 -10.77 14.91 11.55
C ASN A 222 -11.22 13.67 10.74
N GLY A 223 -10.39 12.63 10.73
CA GLY A 223 -10.64 11.36 10.05
C GLY A 223 -10.48 11.36 8.53
N LYS A 224 -10.14 12.51 7.91
CA LYS A 224 -9.96 12.64 6.45
C LYS A 224 -8.50 12.89 6.09
N CYS A 225 -8.07 12.36 4.95
CA CYS A 225 -6.73 12.61 4.42
C CYS A 225 -6.63 14.06 3.92
N VAL A 226 -5.69 14.83 4.45
CA VAL A 226 -5.43 16.21 4.04
C VAL A 226 -4.11 16.37 3.30
N ASP A 227 -3.20 15.39 3.35
CA ASP A 227 -2.00 15.31 2.51
C ASP A 227 -1.40 13.90 2.55
N THR A 228 -0.57 13.54 1.57
CA THR A 228 0.08 12.23 1.47
C THR A 228 1.39 12.30 0.71
N SER A 229 2.40 11.51 1.09
CA SER A 229 3.77 11.73 0.59
C SER A 229 3.96 11.29 -0.86
N MET A 230 3.21 10.27 -1.30
CA MET A 230 3.22 9.84 -2.69
C MET A 230 2.44 10.82 -3.57
N GLY A 231 2.91 10.97 -4.80
CA GLY A 231 2.53 12.05 -5.70
C GLY A 231 1.48 11.69 -6.73
N LEU A 232 1.72 12.19 -7.96
CA LEU A 232 1.13 11.68 -9.20
C LEU A 232 1.37 10.17 -9.35
N THR A 233 2.55 9.71 -8.93
CA THR A 233 2.94 8.31 -8.95
C THR A 233 3.48 7.87 -7.59
N PRO A 234 3.58 6.55 -7.35
CA PRO A 234 4.21 6.03 -6.14
C PRO A 234 5.74 6.27 -6.02
N LEU A 235 6.36 7.12 -6.85
CA LEU A 235 7.80 7.40 -6.82
C LEU A 235 8.17 8.47 -5.77
N GLU A 236 7.31 9.48 -5.57
CA GLU A 236 7.55 10.60 -4.66
C GLU A 236 7.47 10.17 -3.19
N GLY A 237 8.19 10.87 -2.32
CA GLY A 237 8.04 10.76 -0.88
C GLY A 237 9.24 10.15 -0.16
N LEU A 238 8.93 9.08 0.57
CA LEU A 238 9.90 8.37 1.40
C LEU A 238 10.97 7.65 0.58
N VAL A 239 12.09 7.37 1.23
CA VAL A 239 13.01 6.32 0.77
C VAL A 239 12.26 4.99 0.79
N MET A 240 12.40 4.20 -0.27
CA MET A 240 11.71 2.90 -0.40
C MET A 240 12.72 1.79 -0.72
N GLY A 241 12.27 0.56 -0.97
CA GLY A 241 13.16 -0.57 -1.28
C GLY A 241 14.04 -0.30 -2.50
N THR A 242 13.42 0.02 -3.64
CA THR A 242 14.11 0.28 -4.92
C THR A 242 13.81 1.65 -5.53
N ARG A 243 12.89 2.42 -4.92
CA ARG A 243 12.49 3.74 -5.39
C ARG A 243 13.20 4.84 -4.62
N SER A 244 13.55 5.92 -5.32
CA SER A 244 14.29 7.03 -4.74
C SER A 244 13.54 7.80 -3.65
N GLY A 245 12.22 7.97 -3.81
CA GLY A 245 11.52 9.03 -3.09
C GLY A 245 11.91 10.41 -3.64
N ASP A 246 11.80 11.43 -2.80
CA ASP A 246 12.14 12.81 -3.19
C ASP A 246 13.61 12.95 -3.61
N ILE A 247 13.79 13.61 -4.76
CA ILE A 247 15.04 14.07 -5.32
C ILE A 247 14.84 15.50 -5.84
N ASP A 248 15.93 16.22 -6.07
CA ASP A 248 15.88 17.45 -6.85
C ASP A 248 15.51 17.11 -8.31
N PRO A 249 14.44 17.70 -8.90
CA PRO A 249 14.10 17.49 -10.31
C PRO A 249 15.27 17.79 -11.27
N ALA A 250 16.18 18.70 -10.93
CA ALA A 250 17.35 19.01 -11.75
C ALA A 250 18.33 17.84 -11.88
N ILE A 251 18.31 16.87 -10.96
CA ILE A 251 19.11 15.65 -11.07
C ILE A 251 18.72 14.87 -12.33
N ILE A 252 17.44 14.84 -12.71
CA ILE A 252 16.99 14.15 -13.94
C ILE A 252 17.67 14.75 -15.17
N PHE A 253 17.71 16.08 -15.27
CA PHE A 253 18.39 16.77 -16.37
C PHE A 253 19.91 16.60 -16.31
N HIS A 254 20.50 16.60 -15.11
CA HIS A 254 21.92 16.35 -14.96
C HIS A 254 22.32 14.94 -15.42
N LEU A 255 21.56 13.91 -15.03
CA LEU A 255 21.76 12.53 -15.47
C LEU A 255 21.63 12.41 -16.99
N HIS A 256 20.67 13.12 -17.58
CA HIS A 256 20.45 13.12 -19.02
C HIS A 256 21.56 13.85 -19.78
N ASP A 257 21.75 15.13 -19.49
CA ASP A 257 22.58 16.03 -20.29
C ASP A 257 24.08 15.86 -20.00
N THR A 258 24.45 15.53 -18.75
CA THR A 258 25.85 15.39 -18.35
C THR A 258 26.32 13.93 -18.38
N LEU A 259 25.50 12.98 -17.93
CA LEU A 259 25.88 11.57 -17.88
C LEU A 259 25.38 10.76 -19.09
N GLY A 260 24.65 11.39 -20.02
CA GLY A 260 24.22 10.77 -21.27
C GLY A 260 23.17 9.68 -21.09
N MET A 261 22.48 9.64 -19.95
CA MET A 261 21.44 8.63 -19.70
C MET A 261 20.16 8.96 -20.46
N SER A 262 19.55 7.97 -21.11
CA SER A 262 18.22 8.16 -21.68
C SER A 262 17.15 8.30 -20.60
N VAL A 263 16.00 8.89 -20.95
CA VAL A 263 14.83 8.99 -20.05
C VAL A 263 14.42 7.62 -19.50
N ASP A 264 14.47 6.56 -20.33
CA ASP A 264 14.16 5.20 -19.90
C ASP A 264 15.18 4.66 -18.88
N GLN A 265 16.48 4.95 -19.09
CA GLN A 265 17.53 4.56 -18.14
C GLN A 265 17.35 5.29 -16.81
N ILE A 266 17.01 6.58 -16.82
CA ILE A 266 16.74 7.36 -15.60
C ILE A 266 15.51 6.83 -14.88
N ASN A 267 14.41 6.55 -15.61
CA ASN A 267 13.20 5.97 -15.01
C ASN A 267 13.50 4.60 -14.36
N LYS A 268 14.26 3.74 -15.05
CA LYS A 268 14.69 2.46 -14.51
C LYS A 268 15.55 2.66 -13.25
N MET A 269 16.53 3.57 -13.27
CA MET A 269 17.36 3.88 -12.12
C MET A 269 16.52 4.31 -10.92
N LEU A 270 15.65 5.31 -11.09
CA LEU A 270 14.84 5.88 -10.00
C LEU A 270 13.81 4.89 -9.45
N THR A 271 13.34 3.94 -10.26
CA THR A 271 12.27 3.02 -9.88
C THR A 271 12.78 1.66 -9.40
N LYS A 272 13.93 1.19 -9.90
CA LYS A 272 14.43 -0.18 -9.70
C LYS A 272 15.83 -0.27 -9.11
N GLU A 273 16.64 0.79 -9.17
CA GLU A 273 18.07 0.75 -8.80
C GLU A 273 18.41 1.77 -7.70
N SER A 274 17.41 2.48 -7.16
CA SER A 274 17.55 3.52 -6.13
C SER A 274 17.08 3.03 -4.74
N GLY A 275 16.79 3.94 -3.81
CA GLY A 275 16.25 3.61 -2.50
C GLY A 275 17.25 2.89 -1.60
N LEU A 276 16.79 1.96 -0.77
CA LEU A 276 17.66 1.13 0.07
C LEU A 276 18.66 0.31 -0.76
N LEU A 277 18.25 -0.16 -1.94
CA LEU A 277 19.15 -0.87 -2.86
C LEU A 277 20.31 0.03 -3.29
N GLY A 278 20.03 1.24 -3.76
CA GLY A 278 21.06 2.19 -4.17
C GLY A 278 21.95 2.66 -3.01
N LEU A 279 21.38 2.84 -1.80
CA LEU A 279 22.12 3.31 -0.63
C LEU A 279 23.05 2.24 -0.06
N THR A 280 22.64 0.97 -0.09
CA THR A 280 23.44 -0.15 0.43
C THR A 280 24.39 -0.72 -0.62
N GLU A 281 24.06 -0.58 -1.91
CA GLU A 281 24.71 -1.30 -3.02
C GLU A 281 24.65 -2.83 -2.85
N VAL A 282 23.71 -3.33 -2.03
CA VAL A 282 23.58 -4.75 -1.68
C VAL A 282 22.16 -5.25 -1.88
N THR A 283 21.16 -4.62 -1.24
CA THR A 283 19.78 -5.14 -1.22
C THR A 283 18.73 -4.06 -0.98
N SER A 284 17.51 -4.33 -1.46
CA SER A 284 16.32 -3.53 -1.15
C SER A 284 15.62 -3.94 0.15
N ASP A 285 16.06 -5.03 0.79
CA ASP A 285 15.43 -5.58 1.99
C ASP A 285 15.81 -4.79 3.25
N CYS A 286 14.81 -4.16 3.88
CA CYS A 286 15.02 -3.37 5.09
C CYS A 286 15.51 -4.20 6.29
N ARG A 287 15.28 -5.53 6.31
CA ARG A 287 15.77 -6.40 7.38
C ARG A 287 17.30 -6.40 7.43
N TYR A 288 17.96 -6.42 6.27
CA TYR A 288 19.42 -6.29 6.19
C TYR A 288 19.90 -5.01 6.86
N VAL A 289 19.24 -3.88 6.55
CA VAL A 289 19.58 -2.58 7.10
C VAL A 289 19.37 -2.56 8.62
N GLU A 290 18.25 -3.09 9.11
CA GLU A 290 17.94 -3.15 10.54
C GLU A 290 18.88 -4.05 11.34
N ASP A 291 19.29 -5.18 10.78
CA ASP A 291 20.18 -6.13 11.47
C ASP A 291 21.64 -5.67 11.48
N ASN A 292 22.05 -4.81 10.53
CA ASN A 292 23.47 -4.50 10.28
C ASN A 292 23.85 -3.02 10.49
N TYR A 293 22.92 -2.09 10.73
CA TYR A 293 23.25 -0.65 10.83
C TYR A 293 24.23 -0.31 11.96
N ALA A 294 24.35 -1.17 12.99
CA ALA A 294 25.28 -0.99 14.09
C ALA A 294 26.72 -1.41 13.76
N THR A 295 26.92 -2.23 12.72
CA THR A 295 28.21 -2.88 12.43
C THR A 295 28.74 -2.62 11.02
N LYS A 296 27.87 -2.21 10.07
CA LYS A 296 28.24 -1.98 8.68
C LYS A 296 27.92 -0.56 8.22
N GLU A 297 28.86 0.05 7.50
CA GLU A 297 28.75 1.44 7.03
C GLU A 297 27.64 1.64 5.97
N ASP A 298 27.47 0.68 5.06
CA ASP A 298 26.43 0.68 4.03
C ASP A 298 25.02 0.55 4.63
N ALA A 299 24.85 -0.36 5.60
CA ALA A 299 23.59 -0.46 6.34
C ALA A 299 23.33 0.80 7.18
N LYS A 300 24.37 1.35 7.83
CA LYS A 300 24.25 2.58 8.64
C LYS A 300 23.81 3.77 7.81
N ARG A 301 24.46 4.05 6.67
CA ARG A 301 24.09 5.19 5.80
C ARG A 301 22.65 5.05 5.31
N ALA A 302 22.23 3.84 4.95
CA ALA A 302 20.88 3.57 4.48
C ALA A 302 19.84 3.80 5.59
N MET A 303 20.08 3.28 6.79
CA MET A 303 19.21 3.48 7.96
C MET A 303 19.06 4.97 8.31
N ASP A 304 20.18 5.69 8.38
CA ASP A 304 20.19 7.09 8.78
C ASP A 304 19.44 7.97 7.78
N VAL A 305 19.63 7.76 6.47
CA VAL A 305 18.91 8.48 5.40
C VAL A 305 17.41 8.13 5.40
N TYR A 306 17.05 6.85 5.58
CA TYR A 306 15.66 6.40 5.65
C TYR A 306 14.94 7.06 6.84
N CYS A 307 15.50 6.96 8.05
CA CYS A 307 14.93 7.52 9.26
C CYS A 307 14.89 9.04 9.24
N HIS A 308 15.89 9.69 8.65
CA HIS A 308 15.88 11.14 8.44
C HIS A 308 14.72 11.57 7.56
N ARG A 309 14.51 10.92 6.41
CA ARG A 309 13.41 11.25 5.50
C ARG A 309 12.05 11.07 6.18
N LEU A 310 11.85 9.93 6.85
CA LEU A 310 10.62 9.63 7.57
C LEU A 310 10.33 10.64 8.69
N ALA A 311 11.33 10.98 9.51
CA ALA A 311 11.18 11.97 10.57
C ALA A 311 10.78 13.34 10.01
N LYS A 312 11.40 13.77 8.91
CA LYS A 312 11.02 15.04 8.25
C LYS A 312 9.57 15.05 7.78
N TYR A 313 9.06 13.94 7.22
CA TYR A 313 7.66 13.86 6.79
C TYR A 313 6.68 13.92 7.96
N ILE A 314 6.98 13.23 9.06
CA ILE A 314 6.15 13.35 10.28
C ILE A 314 6.18 14.78 10.79
N GLY A 315 7.37 15.40 10.82
CA GLY A 315 7.53 16.80 11.20
C GLY A 315 6.75 17.76 10.30
N SER A 316 6.85 17.62 8.98
CA SER A 316 6.22 18.53 8.01
C SER A 316 4.70 18.51 8.11
N TYR A 317 4.10 17.34 8.35
CA TYR A 317 2.66 17.22 8.45
C TYR A 317 2.05 17.82 9.71
N THR A 318 2.86 18.27 10.68
CA THR A 318 2.34 19.12 11.77
C THR A 318 1.73 20.43 11.26
N ALA A 319 2.19 20.96 10.12
CA ALA A 319 1.60 22.14 9.48
C ALA A 319 0.13 21.91 9.04
N LEU A 320 -0.30 20.66 8.96
CA LEU A 320 -1.64 20.26 8.52
C LEU A 320 -2.55 19.88 9.69
N MET A 321 -2.03 19.84 10.91
CA MET A 321 -2.73 19.30 12.09
C MET A 321 -3.58 20.33 12.85
N ASP A 322 -3.57 21.60 12.41
CA ASP A 322 -4.37 22.68 13.00
C ASP A 322 -4.24 22.76 14.54
N GLY A 323 -2.99 22.70 15.02
CA GLY A 323 -2.66 22.78 16.44
C GLY A 323 -2.81 21.49 17.25
N ARG A 324 -3.36 20.40 16.69
CA ARG A 324 -3.56 19.13 17.42
C ARG A 324 -3.10 17.90 16.63
N LEU A 325 -2.13 17.19 17.20
CA LEU A 325 -1.69 15.86 16.74
C LEU A 325 -1.93 14.84 17.85
N ASP A 326 -2.87 13.92 17.65
CA ASP A 326 -3.23 12.90 18.64
C ASP A 326 -2.17 11.80 18.72
N ALA A 327 -1.71 11.29 17.57
CA ALA A 327 -0.74 10.21 17.50
C ALA A 327 -0.02 10.13 16.15
N VAL A 328 1.09 9.39 16.13
CA VAL A 328 1.67 8.83 14.91
C VAL A 328 1.41 7.32 14.86
N VAL A 329 1.09 6.79 13.69
CA VAL A 329 0.76 5.37 13.49
C VAL A 329 1.77 4.75 12.52
N PHE A 330 2.34 3.61 12.89
CA PHE A 330 3.20 2.80 12.02
C PHE A 330 2.48 1.54 11.58
N THR A 331 2.56 1.26 10.28
CA THR A 331 1.96 0.09 9.65
C THR A 331 2.76 -0.38 8.42
N GLY A 332 2.36 -1.49 7.81
CA GLY A 332 3.04 -2.10 6.67
C GLY A 332 4.24 -2.94 7.11
N GLY A 333 4.78 -3.73 6.17
CA GLY A 333 5.78 -4.76 6.49
C GLY A 333 7.03 -4.25 7.23
N ILE A 334 7.51 -3.04 6.95
CA ILE A 334 8.59 -2.39 7.71
C ILE A 334 8.01 -1.73 8.97
N GLY A 335 6.93 -0.97 8.88
CA GLY A 335 6.40 -0.21 10.02
C GLY A 335 5.94 -1.08 11.17
N GLU A 336 5.51 -2.31 10.90
CA GLU A 336 5.08 -3.30 11.88
C GLU A 336 6.27 -4.06 12.50
N ASN A 337 7.35 -4.30 11.75
CA ASN A 337 8.41 -5.22 12.17
C ASN A 337 9.73 -4.54 12.52
N ALA A 338 10.02 -3.38 11.94
CA ALA A 338 11.30 -2.70 12.08
C ALA A 338 11.32 -1.75 13.29
N ALA A 339 11.58 -2.32 14.48
CA ALA A 339 11.59 -1.58 15.73
C ALA A 339 12.59 -0.41 15.69
N MET A 340 13.80 -0.62 15.14
CA MET A 340 14.81 0.44 15.14
C MET A 340 14.49 1.56 14.16
N VAL A 341 13.78 1.27 13.06
CA VAL A 341 13.29 2.33 12.15
C VAL A 341 12.34 3.26 12.89
N ARG A 342 11.42 2.72 13.69
CA ARG A 342 10.48 3.53 14.50
C ARG A 342 11.22 4.35 15.55
N GLU A 343 12.12 3.71 16.29
CA GLU A 343 12.87 4.35 17.36
C GLU A 343 13.81 5.46 16.87
N LEU A 344 14.60 5.18 15.84
CA LEU A 344 15.57 6.13 15.29
C LEU A 344 14.90 7.30 14.56
N SER A 345 13.74 7.10 13.93
CA SER A 345 12.99 8.19 13.30
C SER A 345 12.29 9.07 14.33
N LEU A 346 11.54 8.49 15.27
CA LEU A 346 10.85 9.25 16.31
C LEU A 346 11.81 9.92 17.29
N GLY A 347 12.97 9.33 17.57
CA GLY A 347 14.01 9.95 18.40
C GLY A 347 14.54 11.28 17.85
N LYS A 348 14.30 11.59 16.57
CA LYS A 348 14.64 12.88 15.94
C LYS A 348 13.57 13.97 16.19
N LEU A 349 12.43 13.61 16.76
CA LEU A 349 11.23 14.46 16.88
C LEU A 349 10.90 14.82 18.34
N GLY A 350 11.93 14.93 19.20
CA GLY A 350 11.76 15.36 20.59
C GLY A 350 11.07 16.72 20.74
N VAL A 351 11.24 17.63 19.78
CA VAL A 351 10.53 18.93 19.73
C VAL A 351 9.01 18.76 19.68
N LEU A 352 8.50 17.70 19.03
CA LEU A 352 7.08 17.39 18.95
C LEU A 352 6.58 16.59 20.17
N GLY A 353 7.49 16.23 21.09
CA GLY A 353 7.23 15.39 22.25
C GLY A 353 7.20 13.89 21.93
N PHE A 354 7.92 13.42 20.91
CA PHE A 354 8.05 11.98 20.64
C PHE A 354 9.29 11.39 21.31
N GLU A 355 9.09 10.25 21.98
CA GLU A 355 10.16 9.39 22.47
C GLU A 355 9.61 7.96 22.60
N VAL A 356 10.39 6.97 22.15
CA VAL A 356 9.99 5.57 22.10
C VAL A 356 10.45 4.84 23.37
N ASP A 357 9.59 3.98 23.90
CA ASP A 357 9.93 3.00 24.92
C ASP A 357 10.43 1.73 24.22
N HIS A 358 11.69 1.36 24.49
CA HIS A 358 12.35 0.28 23.75
C HIS A 358 11.67 -1.09 23.96
N GLU A 359 11.20 -1.40 25.17
CA GLU A 359 10.55 -2.67 25.46
C GLU A 359 9.18 -2.78 24.77
N ARG A 360 8.36 -1.73 24.87
CA ARG A 360 7.07 -1.64 24.17
C ARG A 360 7.26 -1.72 22.65
N ASN A 361 8.29 -1.06 22.13
CA ASN A 361 8.62 -1.06 20.72
C ASN A 361 8.96 -2.47 20.22
N LEU A 362 9.78 -3.24 20.95
CA LEU A 362 10.11 -4.62 20.59
C LEU A 362 8.90 -5.56 20.71
N ALA A 363 8.00 -5.31 21.68
CA ALA A 363 6.80 -6.11 21.90
C ALA A 363 5.75 -5.95 20.79
N ALA A 364 5.66 -4.78 20.16
CA ALA A 364 4.76 -4.48 19.05
C ALA A 364 5.38 -4.84 17.69
N ARG A 365 5.63 -6.14 17.47
CA ARG A 365 6.15 -6.70 16.21
C ARG A 365 5.44 -7.99 15.82
N PHE A 366 5.59 -8.40 14.56
CA PHE A 366 5.16 -9.70 14.05
C PHE A 366 3.65 -9.94 14.21
N GLY A 367 2.86 -8.94 13.81
CA GLY A 367 1.39 -8.97 13.87
C GLY A 367 0.78 -8.49 15.20
N LYS A 368 1.60 -8.05 16.17
CA LYS A 368 1.11 -7.42 17.39
C LYS A 368 0.96 -5.91 17.22
N SER A 369 -0.18 -5.37 17.64
CA SER A 369 -0.40 -3.93 17.78
C SER A 369 -0.06 -3.44 19.19
N GLY A 370 0.24 -2.14 19.33
CA GLY A 370 0.50 -1.55 20.65
C GLY A 370 1.02 -0.12 20.62
N PHE A 371 0.86 0.58 21.73
CA PHE A 371 1.54 1.85 21.98
C PHE A 371 3.01 1.61 22.26
N ILE A 372 3.89 2.35 21.58
CA ILE A 372 5.34 2.22 21.68
C ILE A 372 6.01 3.46 22.29
N ASN A 373 5.25 4.52 22.56
CA ASN A 373 5.79 5.72 23.18
C ASN A 373 6.12 5.50 24.67
N LYS A 374 7.10 6.25 25.17
CA LYS A 374 7.33 6.39 26.61
C LYS A 374 6.11 7.04 27.29
N GLU A 375 5.93 6.72 28.56
CA GLU A 375 4.88 7.35 29.36
C GLU A 375 5.10 8.87 29.43
N GLY A 376 4.01 9.64 29.31
CA GLY A 376 4.04 11.11 29.30
C GLY A 376 4.46 11.75 27.96
N THR A 377 4.91 10.97 26.97
CA THR A 377 5.22 11.49 25.62
C THR A 377 4.04 11.30 24.66
N ARG A 378 4.10 11.95 23.50
CA ARG A 378 3.02 11.91 22.51
C ARG A 378 2.79 10.48 22.01
N PRO A 379 1.53 10.02 21.90
CA PRO A 379 1.22 8.66 21.46
C PRO A 379 1.87 8.27 20.13
N ALA A 380 2.48 7.09 20.12
CA ALA A 380 2.97 6.43 18.91
C ALA A 380 2.48 4.98 18.92
N VAL A 381 1.86 4.54 17.83
CA VAL A 381 1.12 3.27 17.80
C VAL A 381 1.58 2.42 16.63
N VAL A 382 1.76 1.12 16.85
CA VAL A 382 1.91 0.14 15.78
C VAL A 382 0.56 -0.53 15.56
N ILE A 383 0.07 -0.50 14.33
CA ILE A 383 -1.18 -1.13 13.91
C ILE A 383 -0.91 -1.95 12.64
N PRO A 384 -1.00 -3.29 12.69
CA PRO A 384 -0.91 -4.09 11.48
C PRO A 384 -2.01 -3.75 10.49
N THR A 385 -1.67 -3.47 9.24
CA THR A 385 -2.67 -3.14 8.21
C THR A 385 -3.38 -4.41 7.73
N ASN A 386 -4.63 -4.26 7.29
CA ASN A 386 -5.36 -5.33 6.61
C ASN A 386 -6.11 -4.75 5.40
N GLU A 387 -5.40 -4.59 4.29
CA GLU A 387 -5.97 -4.02 3.05
C GLU A 387 -7.02 -4.96 2.45
N GLU A 388 -6.76 -6.27 2.50
CA GLU A 388 -7.67 -7.30 2.02
C GLU A 388 -9.03 -7.24 2.75
N LEU A 389 -9.04 -7.02 4.06
CA LEU A 389 -10.28 -6.86 4.82
C LEU A 389 -11.10 -5.63 4.39
N VAL A 390 -10.46 -4.48 4.14
CA VAL A 390 -11.17 -3.30 3.63
C VAL A 390 -11.79 -3.60 2.27
N ILE A 391 -11.05 -4.28 1.39
CA ILE A 391 -11.56 -4.65 0.08
C ILE A 391 -12.76 -5.59 0.20
N ALA A 392 -12.70 -6.58 1.11
CA ALA A 392 -13.80 -7.48 1.39
C ALA A 392 -15.03 -6.74 1.94
N GLN A 393 -14.83 -5.84 2.90
CA GLN A 393 -15.90 -5.03 3.50
C GLN A 393 -16.58 -4.13 2.47
N ASP A 394 -15.82 -3.44 1.64
CA ASP A 394 -16.34 -2.56 0.60
C ASP A 394 -17.10 -3.34 -0.48
N ALA A 395 -16.54 -4.46 -0.94
CA ALA A 395 -17.20 -5.32 -1.91
C ALA A 395 -18.52 -5.88 -1.39
N SER A 396 -18.51 -6.37 -0.16
CA SER A 396 -19.69 -6.89 0.52
C SER A 396 -20.76 -5.80 0.68
N ARG A 397 -20.40 -4.63 1.22
CA ARG A 397 -21.32 -3.51 1.46
C ARG A 397 -22.04 -3.05 0.19
N LEU A 398 -21.35 -3.05 -0.95
CA LEU A 398 -21.90 -2.52 -2.21
C LEU A 398 -22.73 -3.54 -3.01
N THR A 399 -22.69 -4.84 -2.65
CA THR A 399 -23.28 -5.91 -3.49
C THR A 399 -24.18 -6.91 -2.74
N ALA A 400 -24.16 -6.94 -1.41
CA ALA A 400 -24.72 -8.03 -0.60
C ALA A 400 -25.84 -7.62 0.34
#